data_AF-A0A157SW73-F1
#
_entry.id   AF-A0A157SW73-F1
#
_cell.length_a   1.000
_cell.length_b   1.000
_cell.length_c   1.000
_cell.angle_alpha   90.00
_cell.angle_beta   90.00
_cell.angle_gamma   90.00
#
_symmetry.space_group_name_H-M   'P 1'
#
loop_
_entity.id
_entity.type
_entity.pdbx_description
1 polymer ?
#
loop_
_entity_poly.entity_id
_entity_poly.type
_entity_poly.pdbx_seq_one_letter_code
_entity_poly.pdbx_strand_id
1 'polypeptide(L)'
;MELITHADIAAVASAFHQPRVLTHDLVGRLAESNAAARALRALGFRVTREDPFPNDGGHAILLVDLNGLPADRLLAECDASTIRAGGHITGLYRGIRIVVQEDLPC
;
A
#
# COMPACT_ATOMS: atom_id res chain seq x y z
N MET A 1 -3.84 -47.43 7.09
CA MET A 1 -3.52 -46.14 6.44
C MET A 1 -4.84 -45.42 6.28
N GLU A 2 -5.20 -44.61 7.28
CA GLU A 2 -6.48 -43.89 7.28
C GLU A 2 -6.33 -42.61 6.45
N LEU A 3 -7.20 -42.45 5.46
CA LEU A 3 -7.30 -41.24 4.66
C LEU A 3 -8.08 -40.20 5.46
N ILE A 4 -7.40 -39.13 5.85
CA ILE A 4 -8.04 -37.91 6.39
C ILE A 4 -8.99 -37.41 5.30
N THR A 5 -10.27 -37.30 5.63
CA THR A 5 -11.28 -36.77 4.71
C THR A 5 -11.54 -35.29 5.02
N HIS A 6 -12.07 -34.52 4.06
CA HIS A 6 -12.34 -33.09 4.23
C HIS A 6 -13.22 -32.75 5.47
N ALA A 7 -13.94 -33.72 6.03
CA ALA A 7 -14.72 -33.58 7.26
C ALA A 7 -13.84 -33.38 8.52
N ASP A 8 -12.56 -33.76 8.47
CA ASP A 8 -11.63 -33.70 9.60
C ASP A 8 -10.87 -32.36 9.69
N ILE A 9 -11.06 -31.47 8.70
CA ILE A 9 -10.42 -30.14 8.65
C ILE A 9 -11.45 -29.09 9.07
N ALA A 10 -11.52 -28.80 10.37
CA ALA A 10 -12.31 -27.68 10.87
C ALA A 10 -11.56 -26.36 10.67
N ALA A 11 -12.20 -25.39 10.01
CA ALA A 11 -11.66 -24.03 9.92
C ALA A 11 -11.63 -23.40 11.32
N VAL A 12 -10.44 -23.17 11.87
CA VAL A 12 -10.29 -22.44 13.14
C VAL A 12 -10.53 -20.96 12.85
N ALA A 13 -11.62 -20.42 13.37
CA ALA A 13 -11.89 -18.98 13.27
C ALA A 13 -10.79 -18.21 13.98
N SER A 14 -9.99 -17.44 13.22
CA SER A 14 -9.01 -16.55 13.81
C SER A 14 -9.73 -15.39 14.50
N ALA A 15 -9.52 -15.22 15.81
CA ALA A 15 -10.00 -14.05 16.55
C ALA A 15 -9.39 -12.73 16.04
N PHE A 16 -8.29 -12.81 15.28
CA PHE A 16 -7.58 -11.66 14.72
C PHE A 16 -7.91 -11.37 13.26
N HIS A 17 -8.38 -12.37 12.51
CA HIS A 17 -8.64 -12.25 11.07
C HIS A 17 -9.95 -12.95 10.70
N GLN A 18 -11.04 -12.19 10.69
CA GLN A 18 -12.26 -12.68 10.07
C GLN A 18 -12.02 -12.89 8.57
N PRO A 19 -12.48 -14.02 7.98
CA PRO A 19 -12.39 -14.23 6.55
C PRO A 19 -13.16 -13.13 5.83
N ARG A 20 -12.43 -12.20 5.21
CA ARG A 20 -13.02 -11.14 4.40
C ARG A 20 -13.38 -11.73 3.05
N VAL A 21 -14.67 -11.74 2.71
CA VAL A 21 -15.10 -11.93 1.32
C VAL A 21 -14.48 -10.79 0.52
N LEU A 22 -13.59 -11.12 -0.41
CA LEU A 22 -12.98 -10.14 -1.31
C LEU A 22 -14.10 -9.66 -2.25
N THR A 23 -14.69 -8.51 -1.93
CA THR A 23 -15.66 -7.87 -2.80
C THR A 23 -14.97 -7.39 -4.08
N HIS A 24 -15.73 -7.18 -5.16
CA HIS A 24 -15.17 -6.66 -6.41
C HIS A 24 -14.41 -5.33 -6.21
N ASP A 25 -14.93 -4.46 -5.34
CA ASP A 25 -14.25 -3.22 -4.93
C ASP A 25 -12.90 -3.48 -4.25
N LEU A 26 -12.84 -4.49 -3.39
CA LEU A 26 -11.63 -4.86 -2.66
C LEU A 26 -10.55 -5.36 -3.64
N VAL A 27 -10.95 -6.19 -4.61
CA VAL A 27 -10.05 -6.65 -5.69
C VAL A 27 -9.59 -5.47 -6.55
N GLY A 28 -10.48 -4.54 -6.88
CA GLY A 28 -10.15 -3.32 -7.61
C GLY A 28 -9.08 -2.49 -6.91
N ARG A 29 -9.29 -2.20 -5.62
CA ARG A 29 -8.32 -1.45 -4.79
C ARG A 29 -6.96 -2.12 -4.70
N LEU A 30 -6.93 -3.45 -4.59
CA LEU A 30 -5.66 -4.21 -4.61
C LEU A 30 -4.97 -4.13 -5.97
N ALA A 31 -5.72 -4.17 -7.07
CA ALA A 31 -5.17 -4.05 -8.41
C ALA A 31 -4.54 -2.67 -8.62
N GLU A 32 -5.24 -1.61 -8.21
CA GLU A 32 -4.77 -0.22 -8.29
C GLU A 32 -3.50 -0.01 -7.44
N SER A 33 -3.52 -0.45 -6.17
CA SER A 33 -2.36 -0.39 -5.26
C SER A 33 -1.15 -1.10 -5.87
N ASN A 34 -1.34 -2.32 -6.37
CA ASN A 34 -0.27 -3.10 -6.99
C ASN A 34 0.28 -2.43 -8.26
N ALA A 35 -0.58 -1.86 -9.09
CA ALA A 35 -0.17 -1.15 -10.30
C ALA A 35 0.66 0.09 -9.96
N ALA A 36 0.22 0.90 -8.98
CA ALA A 36 0.96 2.05 -8.49
C ALA A 36 2.32 1.64 -7.89
N ALA A 37 2.35 0.61 -7.05
CA ALA A 37 3.57 0.14 -6.43
C ALA A 37 4.58 -0.40 -7.46
N ARG A 38 4.13 -1.08 -8.52
CA ARG A 38 4.99 -1.50 -9.63
C ARG A 38 5.55 -0.31 -10.41
N ALA A 39 4.73 0.70 -10.68
CA ALA A 39 5.17 1.90 -11.39
C ALA A 39 6.22 2.69 -10.59
N LEU A 40 6.01 2.86 -9.27
CA LEU A 40 7.00 3.49 -8.39
C LEU A 40 8.33 2.73 -8.36
N ARG A 41 8.28 1.39 -8.28
CA ARG A 41 9.49 0.54 -8.35
C ARG A 41 10.21 0.67 -9.70
N ALA A 42 9.47 0.77 -10.81
CA ALA A 42 10.05 0.99 -12.14
C ALA A 42 10.74 2.36 -12.26
N LEU A 43 10.28 3.37 -11.51
CA LEU A 43 10.89 4.69 -11.43
C LEU A 43 12.14 4.73 -10.52
N GLY A 44 12.43 3.64 -9.79
CA GLY A 44 13.58 3.50 -8.90
C GLY A 44 13.30 3.77 -7.42
N PHE A 45 12.06 4.10 -7.07
CA PHE A 45 11.64 4.26 -5.68
C PHE A 45 11.40 2.92 -5.00
N ARG A 46 11.52 2.91 -3.68
CA ARG A 46 11.29 1.70 -2.89
C ARG A 46 9.98 1.80 -2.14
N VAL A 47 9.04 0.89 -2.42
CA VAL A 47 7.80 0.77 -1.63
C VAL A 47 8.09 -0.10 -0.41
N THR A 48 7.99 0.47 0.78
CA THR A 48 8.33 -0.19 2.06
C THR A 48 7.12 -0.83 2.74
N ARG A 49 5.93 -0.23 2.57
CA ARG A 49 4.68 -0.74 3.13
C ARG A 49 3.51 -0.38 2.23
N GLU A 50 2.53 -1.27 2.17
CA GLU A 50 1.28 -1.08 1.44
C GLU A 50 0.11 -1.24 2.43
N ASP A 51 -0.78 -0.26 2.49
CA ASP A 51 -2.06 -0.33 3.21
C ASP A 51 -3.21 -0.14 2.21
N PRO A 52 -3.72 -1.24 1.63
CA PRO A 52 -4.81 -1.15 0.65
C PRO A 52 -6.16 -0.78 1.27
N PHE A 53 -6.30 -0.82 2.60
CA PHE A 53 -7.58 -0.61 3.31
C PHE A 53 -7.39 0.26 4.56
N PRO A 54 -7.07 1.56 4.39
CA PRO A 54 -6.92 2.44 5.52
C PRO A 54 -8.23 2.60 6.29
N ASN A 55 -8.12 2.79 7.60
CA ASN A 55 -9.27 2.89 8.50
C ASN A 55 -10.17 4.12 8.24
N ASP A 56 -9.68 5.10 7.48
CA ASP A 56 -10.44 6.30 7.09
C ASP A 56 -11.35 6.06 5.87
N GLY A 57 -11.37 4.84 5.31
CA GLY A 57 -12.16 4.48 4.14
C GLY A 57 -11.65 5.07 2.82
N GLY A 58 -10.53 5.80 2.86
CA GLY A 58 -9.93 6.46 1.71
C GLY A 58 -9.25 5.52 0.71
N HIS A 59 -8.50 6.13 -0.21
CA HIS A 59 -7.66 5.41 -1.16
C HIS A 59 -6.53 4.67 -0.46
N ALA A 60 -6.04 3.59 -1.08
CA ALA A 60 -4.88 2.86 -0.61
C ALA A 60 -3.69 3.80 -0.32
N ILE A 61 -2.89 3.42 0.67
CA ILE A 61 -1.72 4.18 1.10
C ILE A 61 -0.46 3.35 0.81
N LEU A 62 0.49 3.97 0.13
CA LEU A 62 1.82 3.40 -0.10
C LEU A 62 2.85 4.21 0.68
N LEU A 63 3.63 3.53 1.52
CA LEU A 63 4.81 4.11 2.14
C LEU A 63 6.00 3.93 1.18
N VAL A 64 6.62 5.03 0.83
CA VAL A 64 7.67 5.11 -0.19
C VAL A 64 8.94 5.67 0.44
N ASP A 65 10.03 4.94 0.22
CA ASP A 65 11.40 5.35 0.48
C ASP A 65 12.00 5.85 -0.84
N LEU A 66 12.63 7.02 -0.78
CA LEU A 66 13.22 7.67 -1.95
C LEU A 66 14.41 6.90 -2.52
N ASN A 67 15.02 5.99 -1.75
CA ASN A 67 16.11 5.12 -2.19
C ASN A 67 17.28 5.93 -2.81
N GLY A 68 17.64 7.04 -2.17
CA GLY A 68 18.71 7.94 -2.63
C GLY A 68 18.34 8.84 -3.82
N LEU A 69 17.10 8.80 -4.30
CA LEU A 69 16.59 9.72 -5.33
C LEU A 69 16.10 11.04 -4.71
N PRO A 70 16.14 12.16 -5.44
CA PRO A 70 15.60 13.42 -4.95
C PRO A 70 14.08 13.37 -4.84
N ALA A 71 13.53 13.93 -3.77
CA ALA A 71 12.09 14.03 -3.53
C ALA A 71 11.34 14.69 -4.69
N ASP A 72 11.95 15.70 -5.33
CA ASP A 72 11.34 16.44 -6.44
C ASP A 72 11.05 15.55 -7.65
N ARG A 73 11.82 14.47 -7.85
CA ARG A 73 11.55 13.50 -8.91
C ARG A 73 10.26 12.73 -8.65
N LEU A 74 9.99 12.38 -7.39
CA LEU A 74 8.73 11.75 -7.01
C LEU A 74 7.58 12.74 -7.15
N LEU A 75 7.79 13.98 -6.75
CA LEU A 75 6.75 15.01 -6.83
C LEU A 75 6.35 15.36 -8.26
N ALA A 76 7.28 15.30 -9.21
CA ALA A 76 6.97 15.50 -10.62
C ALA A 76 6.00 14.42 -11.17
N GLU A 77 5.95 13.26 -10.53
CA GLU A 77 5.06 12.15 -10.88
C GLU A 77 3.73 12.21 -10.10
N CYS A 78 3.64 13.06 -9.07
CA CYS A 78 2.46 13.21 -8.23
C CYS A 78 1.48 14.24 -8.80
N ASP A 79 0.20 14.02 -8.48
CA ASP A 79 -0.85 14.99 -8.74
C ASP A 79 -0.71 16.20 -7.79
N ALA A 80 -1.35 17.32 -8.13
CA ALA A 80 -1.16 18.62 -7.48
C ALA A 80 -1.43 18.67 -5.95
N SER A 81 -2.05 17.64 -5.37
CA SER A 81 -2.37 17.55 -3.94
C SER A 81 -1.21 17.02 -3.10
N THR A 82 -0.03 17.65 -3.21
CA THR A 82 1.14 17.29 -2.41
C THR A 82 1.29 18.23 -1.21
N ILE A 83 1.42 17.66 -0.01
CA ILE A 83 1.69 18.39 1.24
C ILE A 83 3.07 17.95 1.76
N ARG A 84 3.93 18.93 2.08
CA ARG A 84 5.18 18.73 2.82
C ARG A 84 5.01 19.28 4.23
N ALA A 85 5.00 18.43 5.24
CA ALA A 85 4.84 18.84 6.64
C ALA A 85 5.54 17.86 7.60
N GLY A 86 6.21 18.38 8.62
CA GLY A 86 6.73 17.58 9.73
C GLY A 86 7.76 16.49 9.34
N GLY A 87 8.56 16.71 8.30
CA GLY A 87 9.53 15.70 7.82
C GLY A 87 8.89 14.58 6.98
N HIS A 88 7.64 14.76 6.54
CA HIS A 88 6.96 13.83 5.66
C HIS A 88 6.42 14.55 4.42
N ILE A 89 6.44 13.83 3.31
CA ILE A 89 5.75 14.21 2.08
C ILE A 89 4.54 13.31 1.93
N THR A 90 3.36 13.91 1.83
CA THR A 90 2.15 13.19 1.43
C THR A 90 1.73 13.68 0.05
N GLY A 91 1.47 12.75 -0.87
CA GLY A 91 1.05 13.09 -2.23
C GLY A 91 -0.01 12.12 -2.75
N LEU A 92 -0.57 12.45 -3.90
CA LEU A 92 -1.43 11.54 -4.66
C LEU A 92 -0.68 11.12 -5.91
N TYR A 93 -0.52 9.81 -6.11
CA TYR A 93 0.13 9.23 -7.28
C TYR A 93 -0.88 8.31 -7.97
N ARG A 94 -1.38 8.72 -9.13
CA ARG A 94 -2.38 7.95 -9.91
C ARG A 94 -3.62 7.58 -9.07
N GLY A 95 -4.11 8.51 -8.25
CA GLY A 95 -5.24 8.27 -7.35
C GLY A 95 -4.91 7.51 -6.06
N ILE A 96 -3.66 7.09 -5.85
CA ILE A 96 -3.20 6.39 -4.64
C ILE A 96 -2.47 7.36 -3.73
N ARG A 97 -2.73 7.30 -2.43
CA ARG A 97 -2.01 8.14 -1.46
C ARG A 97 -0.60 7.58 -1.28
N ILE A 98 0.40 8.43 -1.41
CA ILE A 98 1.77 8.08 -1.08
C ILE A 98 2.22 8.88 0.13
N VAL A 99 3.01 8.24 0.98
CA VAL A 99 3.67 8.86 2.11
C VAL A 99 5.15 8.58 1.99
N VAL A 100 5.96 9.63 2.07
CA VAL A 100 7.42 9.55 2.16
C VAL A 100 7.81 10.03 3.53
N GLN A 101 8.65 9.25 4.20
CA GLN A 101 9.37 9.72 5.37
C GLN A 101 10.68 10.31 4.86
N GLU A 102 10.85 11.63 4.97
CA GLU A 102 12.16 12.23 4.76
C GLU A 102 13.00 11.86 5.98
N ASP A 103 14.03 11.05 5.78
CA ASP A 103 15.03 10.84 6.82
C ASP A 103 15.69 12.19 7.10
N LEU A 104 15.28 12.82 8.21
CA LEU A 104 15.95 14.01 8.73
C LEU A 104 17.40 13.62 9.04
N PRO A 105 18.41 14.30 8.45
CA PRO A 105 19.78 14.09 8.87
C PRO A 105 19.88 14.45 10.35
N CYS A 106 20.45 13.52 11.12
CA CYS A 106 20.63 13.60 12.58
C CYS A 106 21.48 14.81 12.99
#